data_AF-A0A3S0MW62-F1
#
_entry.id   AF-A0A3S0MW62-F1
#
_cell.length_a   1.000
_cell.length_b   1.000
_cell.length_c   1.000
_cell.angle_alpha   90.00
_cell.angle_beta   90.00
_cell.angle_gamma   90.00
#
_symmetry.space_group_name_H-M   'P 1'
#
loop_
_entity.id
_entity.type
_entity.pdbx_description
1 polymer ?
#
loop_
_entity_poly.entity_id
_entity_poly.type
_entity_poly.pdbx_seq_one_letter_code
_entity_poly.pdbx_strand_id
1 'polypeptide(L)'
;MRWLIVSDLHYALPQFDWLARAAPQFDLVIFAGDALDAGSIVDFAAQTVVVRKYLERLAVTTRVIFCSGNHDLDARSESGEKIARWVEEARLSGVACDGDAIVVGDVLFSVFPWWDGPLVKERLLRQLALDAQRREGRRWVWAHHAPPRQSPTSWSGKQSFGDADLVEWIGQYRPDVVICGHIHQSPFVAEGSWIDRLGDTWVLNAGRQYGAPPAYIAIDAIRDEALWMSAMGAQSVRLDQPLERPIPALRALPDWFAPPPLPAF
;
A
#
# COMPACT_ATOMS: atom_id res chain seq x y z
N MET A 1 7.76 1.25 -16.20
CA MET A 1 7.88 1.77 -14.83
C MET A 1 7.53 0.64 -13.89
N ARG A 2 8.40 0.31 -12.94
CA ARG A 2 8.22 -0.79 -11.99
C ARG A 2 7.93 -0.27 -10.59
N TRP A 3 6.90 -0.81 -9.96
CA TRP A 3 6.50 -0.45 -8.60
C TRP A 3 6.74 -1.61 -7.65
N LEU A 4 7.20 -1.31 -6.44
CA LEU A 4 7.21 -2.23 -5.31
C LEU A 4 6.21 -1.74 -4.28
N ILE A 5 5.27 -2.61 -3.91
CA ILE A 5 4.20 -2.33 -2.96
C ILE A 5 4.37 -3.22 -1.75
N VAL A 6 4.38 -2.59 -0.57
CA VAL A 6 4.38 -3.25 0.73
C VAL A 6 3.36 -2.57 1.65
N SER A 7 2.91 -3.28 2.66
CA SER A 7 2.07 -2.76 3.75
C SER A 7 2.36 -3.55 5.02
N ASP A 8 1.89 -3.06 6.17
CA ASP A 8 1.80 -3.86 7.39
C ASP A 8 3.15 -4.50 7.79
N LEU A 9 4.24 -3.73 7.72
CA LEU A 9 5.53 -4.22 8.20
C LEU A 9 5.59 -4.25 9.74
N HIS A 10 4.72 -3.48 10.43
CA HIS A 10 4.59 -3.50 11.90
C HIS A 10 5.94 -3.49 12.60
N TYR A 11 6.78 -2.50 12.26
CA TYR A 11 8.11 -2.31 12.83
C TYR A 11 9.07 -3.52 12.74
N ALA A 12 8.81 -4.47 11.82
CA ALA A 12 9.69 -5.62 11.61
C ALA A 12 10.97 -5.21 10.88
N LEU A 13 12.00 -4.79 11.63
CA LEU A 13 13.27 -4.28 11.09
C LEU A 13 13.90 -5.16 9.99
N PRO A 14 13.90 -6.51 10.07
CA PRO A 14 14.41 -7.34 8.98
C PRO A 14 13.67 -7.17 7.65
N GLN A 15 12.37 -6.85 7.68
CA GLN A 15 11.59 -6.56 6.47
C GLN A 15 11.90 -5.16 5.93
N PHE A 16 12.13 -4.16 6.79
CA PHE A 16 12.62 -2.84 6.37
C PHE A 16 14.02 -2.93 5.75
N ASP A 17 14.92 -3.73 6.32
CA ASP A 17 16.24 -4.00 5.76
C ASP A 17 16.14 -4.65 4.38
N TRP A 18 15.22 -5.59 4.21
CA TRP A 18 14.94 -6.18 2.89
C TRP A 18 14.40 -5.13 1.93
N LEU A 19 13.44 -4.30 2.34
CA LEU A 19 12.86 -3.24 1.51
C LEU A 19 13.94 -2.27 1.02
N ALA A 20 14.86 -1.86 1.90
CA ALA A 20 15.99 -0.99 1.55
C ALA A 20 16.92 -1.60 0.50
N ARG A 21 17.10 -2.94 0.50
CA ARG A 21 17.87 -3.65 -0.52
C ARG A 21 17.11 -3.86 -1.83
N ALA A 22 15.79 -4.04 -1.75
CA ALA A 22 14.93 -4.28 -2.90
C ALA A 22 14.65 -3.00 -3.70
N ALA A 23 14.45 -1.88 -3.00
CA ALA A 23 14.00 -0.60 -3.56
C ALA A 23 14.77 -0.10 -4.80
N PRO A 24 16.12 -0.22 -4.91
CA PRO A 24 16.85 0.23 -6.09
C PRO A 24 16.49 -0.49 -7.41
N GLN A 25 15.78 -1.62 -7.34
CA GLN A 25 15.33 -2.37 -8.52
C GLN A 25 14.01 -1.82 -9.12
N PHE A 26 13.39 -0.85 -8.44
CA PHE A 26 12.07 -0.30 -8.78
C PHE A 26 12.14 1.20 -8.94
N ASP A 27 11.31 1.73 -9.83
CA ASP A 27 11.19 3.17 -10.09
C ASP A 27 10.38 3.89 -8.99
N LEU A 28 9.57 3.13 -8.25
CA LEU A 28 8.68 3.63 -7.20
C LEU A 28 8.45 2.57 -6.12
N VAL A 29 8.52 2.97 -4.85
CA VAL A 29 8.07 2.19 -3.70
C VAL A 29 6.79 2.82 -3.14
N ILE A 30 5.77 1.99 -2.92
CA ILE A 30 4.50 2.40 -2.30
C ILE A 30 4.34 1.60 -1.01
N PHE A 31 4.36 2.29 0.12
CA PHE A 31 4.13 1.72 1.42
C PHE A 31 2.72 2.10 1.89
N ALA A 32 1.80 1.14 1.84
CA ALA A 32 0.40 1.33 2.18
C ALA A 32 0.10 1.05 3.66
N GLY A 33 0.70 1.84 4.55
CA GLY A 33 0.35 1.92 5.97
C GLY A 33 0.92 0.84 6.88
N ASP A 34 0.80 1.11 8.17
CA ASP A 34 1.23 0.28 9.30
C ASP A 34 2.73 -0.04 9.23
N ALA A 35 3.53 1.03 9.17
CA ALA A 35 4.98 0.92 9.32
C ALA A 35 5.39 0.75 10.79
N LEU A 36 4.64 1.37 11.70
CA LEU A 36 4.80 1.23 13.14
C LEU A 36 3.98 0.05 13.68
N ASP A 37 4.32 -0.40 14.88
CA ASP A 37 3.55 -1.40 15.62
C ASP A 37 3.09 -0.83 16.96
N ALA A 38 1.81 -0.43 17.01
CA ALA A 38 1.16 0.06 18.22
C ALA A 38 1.09 -0.99 19.36
N GLY A 39 1.29 -2.29 19.05
CA GLY A 39 1.33 -3.38 20.03
C GLY A 39 2.74 -3.74 20.50
N SER A 40 3.78 -3.12 19.95
CA SER A 40 5.17 -3.43 20.29
C SER A 40 5.58 -2.90 21.67
N ILE A 41 6.54 -3.59 22.30
CA ILE A 41 7.19 -3.13 23.54
C ILE A 41 8.14 -1.95 23.31
N VAL A 42 8.54 -1.71 22.05
CA VAL A 42 9.42 -0.60 21.69
C VAL A 42 8.60 0.68 21.69
N ASP A 43 9.10 1.70 22.38
CA ASP A 43 8.44 3.00 22.45
C ASP A 43 8.11 3.57 21.07
N PHE A 44 6.90 4.12 20.93
CA PHE A 44 6.35 4.57 19.67
C PHE A 44 7.19 5.70 19.03
N ALA A 45 7.76 6.60 19.84
CA ALA A 45 8.63 7.66 19.35
C ALA A 45 9.98 7.09 18.87
N ALA A 46 10.51 6.07 19.56
CA ALA A 46 11.69 5.35 19.09
C ALA A 46 11.44 4.65 17.75
N GLN A 47 10.27 4.00 17.59
CA GLN A 47 9.90 3.38 16.32
C GLN A 47 9.83 4.40 15.19
N THR A 48 9.19 5.54 15.45
CA THR A 48 9.06 6.66 14.51
C THR A 48 10.42 7.13 14.01
N VAL A 49 11.40 7.33 14.91
CA VAL A 49 12.76 7.76 14.51
C VAL A 49 13.38 6.74 13.55
N VAL A 50 13.29 5.45 13.87
CA VAL A 50 13.91 4.38 13.07
C VAL A 50 13.22 4.25 11.71
N VAL A 51 11.89 4.20 11.67
CA VAL A 51 11.12 4.09 10.41
C VAL A 51 11.39 5.29 9.51
N ARG A 52 11.44 6.51 10.06
CA ARG A 52 11.81 7.69 9.28
C ARG A 52 13.19 7.58 8.66
N LYS A 53 14.17 7.01 9.37
CA LYS A 53 15.50 6.75 8.79
C LYS A 53 15.47 5.72 7.67
N TYR A 54 14.58 4.74 7.70
CA TYR A 54 14.37 3.86 6.54
C TYR A 54 13.73 4.61 5.37
N LEU A 55 12.67 5.39 5.59
CA LEU A 55 12.03 6.17 4.53
C LEU A 55 12.99 7.20 3.90
N GLU A 56 13.79 7.89 4.71
CA GLU A 56 14.88 8.78 4.25
C GLU A 56 15.86 8.03 3.33
N ARG A 57 16.33 6.84 3.75
CA ARG A 57 17.27 6.03 2.95
C ARG A 57 16.64 5.52 1.66
N LEU A 58 15.36 5.15 1.68
CA LEU A 58 14.62 4.73 0.48
C LEU A 58 14.48 5.91 -0.51
N ALA A 59 14.17 7.10 0.00
CA ALA A 59 14.00 8.31 -0.83
C ALA A 59 15.30 8.75 -1.53
N VAL A 60 16.47 8.33 -1.05
CA VAL A 60 17.76 8.54 -1.73
C VAL A 60 17.93 7.61 -2.94
N THR A 61 17.33 6.41 -2.92
CA THR A 61 17.56 5.39 -3.95
C THR A 61 16.44 5.30 -4.98
N THR A 62 15.21 5.65 -4.61
CA THR A 62 14.04 5.60 -5.49
C THR A 62 12.95 6.57 -5.03
N ARG A 63 11.88 6.74 -5.81
CA ARG A 63 10.71 7.50 -5.37
C ARG A 63 9.95 6.69 -4.32
N VAL A 64 9.47 7.37 -3.28
CA VAL A 64 8.70 6.72 -2.20
C VAL A 64 7.36 7.42 -2.02
N ILE A 65 6.30 6.62 -1.94
CA ILE A 65 4.98 7.00 -1.46
C ILE A 65 4.75 6.28 -0.13
N PHE A 66 4.31 7.01 0.90
CA PHE A 66 3.90 6.49 2.19
C PHE A 66 2.49 6.95 2.53
N CYS A 67 1.57 6.01 2.67
CA CYS A 67 0.22 6.23 3.19
C CYS A 67 0.19 5.75 4.65
N SER A 68 -0.34 6.52 5.59
CA SER A 68 -0.49 6.05 6.97
C SER A 68 -1.55 4.97 7.12
N GLY A 69 -1.34 4.08 8.08
CA GLY A 69 -2.33 3.13 8.59
C GLY A 69 -2.74 3.43 10.03
N ASN A 70 -3.57 2.57 10.62
CA ASN A 70 -4.10 2.80 11.96
C ASN A 70 -3.05 2.61 13.07
N HIS A 71 -1.94 1.91 12.79
CA HIS A 71 -0.81 1.77 13.70
C HIS A 71 0.15 2.95 13.65
N ASP A 72 -0.02 3.88 12.70
CA ASP A 72 0.92 5.00 12.52
C ASP A 72 0.50 6.29 13.26
N LEU A 73 -0.63 6.29 13.98
CA LEU A 73 -1.20 7.50 14.61
C LEU A 73 -0.50 7.86 15.95
N ASP A 74 0.46 8.79 15.91
CA ASP A 74 1.30 9.19 17.06
C ASP A 74 0.75 10.37 17.89
N ALA A 75 -0.23 11.11 17.38
CA ALA A 75 -0.67 12.35 17.98
C ALA A 75 -2.19 12.52 17.92
N ARG A 76 -2.69 13.56 18.60
CA ARG A 76 -4.06 14.06 18.45
C ARG A 76 -4.03 15.48 17.90
N SER A 77 -4.94 15.78 16.98
CA SER A 77 -5.18 17.13 16.48
C SER A 77 -5.89 17.99 17.54
N GLU A 78 -6.05 19.29 17.26
CA GLU A 78 -6.81 20.22 18.12
C GLU A 78 -8.28 19.78 18.30
N SER A 79 -8.86 19.10 17.32
CA SER A 79 -10.21 18.53 17.40
C SER A 79 -10.27 17.19 18.16
N GLY A 80 -9.12 16.66 18.59
CA GLY A 80 -9.01 15.42 19.33
C GLY A 80 -8.89 14.15 18.48
N GLU A 81 -8.99 14.25 17.16
CA GLU A 81 -8.80 13.11 16.24
C GLU A 81 -7.36 12.61 16.29
N LYS A 82 -7.17 11.29 16.28
CA LYS A 82 -5.83 10.71 16.13
C LYS A 82 -5.29 10.96 14.72
N ILE A 83 -4.01 11.32 14.63
CA ILE A 83 -3.30 11.63 13.38
C ILE A 83 -1.88 11.06 13.39
N ALA A 84 -1.34 10.78 12.22
CA ALA A 84 0.06 10.39 12.01
C ALA A 84 0.93 11.64 11.76
N ARG A 85 1.13 12.47 12.79
CA ARG A 85 1.92 13.70 12.70
C ARG A 85 3.36 13.43 12.27
N TRP A 86 3.96 12.31 12.68
CA TRP A 86 5.33 11.98 12.29
C TRP A 86 5.54 11.85 10.77
N VAL A 87 4.49 11.56 10.01
CA VAL A 87 4.50 11.44 8.55
C VAL A 87 4.81 12.79 7.88
N GLU A 88 4.46 13.91 8.52
CA GLU A 88 4.83 15.25 8.07
C GLU A 88 6.35 15.44 8.05
N GLU A 89 7.08 14.81 8.95
CA GLU A 89 8.54 14.87 8.97
C GLU A 89 9.18 13.96 7.91
N ALA A 90 8.53 12.83 7.57
CA ALA A 90 8.98 11.97 6.46
C ALA A 90 8.91 12.71 5.11
N ARG A 91 7.90 13.56 4.93
CA ARG A 91 7.72 14.43 3.75
C ARG A 91 8.92 15.36 3.50
N LEU A 92 9.57 15.85 4.56
CA LEU A 92 10.79 16.69 4.44
C LEU A 92 11.96 15.96 3.78
N SER A 93 11.89 14.63 3.69
CA SER A 93 12.90 13.78 3.08
C SER A 93 12.59 13.43 1.61
N GLY A 94 11.60 14.08 1.00
CA GLY A 94 11.20 13.85 -0.39
C GLY A 94 10.23 12.68 -0.59
N VAL A 95 9.68 12.13 0.49
CA VAL A 95 8.62 11.11 0.45
C VAL A 95 7.29 11.79 0.15
N ALA A 96 6.51 11.25 -0.79
CA ALA A 96 5.13 11.66 -0.97
C ALA A 96 4.26 10.98 0.09
N CYS A 97 3.52 11.77 0.85
CA CYS A 97 2.86 11.32 2.07
C CYS A 97 1.37 11.61 2.04
N ASP A 98 0.66 11.23 3.11
CA ASP A 98 -0.72 11.61 3.38
C ASP A 98 -1.07 13.03 2.94
N GLY A 99 -2.14 13.16 2.15
CA GLY A 99 -2.61 14.42 1.60
C GLY A 99 -1.93 14.83 0.29
N ASP A 100 -0.95 14.07 -0.21
CA ASP A 100 -0.27 14.36 -1.48
C ASP A 100 -0.97 13.77 -2.69
N ALA A 101 -0.78 14.47 -3.81
CA ALA A 101 -1.10 14.00 -5.14
C ALA A 101 0.09 14.27 -6.06
N ILE A 102 0.77 13.21 -6.50
CA ILE A 102 1.96 13.29 -7.35
C ILE A 102 1.75 12.59 -8.69
N VAL A 103 2.35 13.13 -9.74
CA VAL A 103 2.37 12.49 -11.06
C VAL A 103 3.75 11.89 -11.28
N VAL A 104 3.78 10.60 -11.64
CA VAL A 104 4.99 9.88 -12.03
C VAL A 104 4.73 9.22 -13.38
N GLY A 105 5.42 9.70 -14.43
CA GLY A 105 5.08 9.33 -15.80
C GLY A 105 3.66 9.80 -16.18
N ASP A 106 2.83 8.87 -16.62
CA ASP A 106 1.42 9.07 -17.01
C ASP A 106 0.44 8.65 -15.90
N VAL A 107 0.92 8.47 -14.68
CA VAL A 107 0.12 8.01 -13.54
C VAL A 107 0.04 9.08 -12.46
N LEU A 108 -1.19 9.44 -12.08
CA LEU A 108 -1.50 10.23 -10.89
C LEU A 108 -1.64 9.28 -9.69
N PHE A 109 -0.85 9.54 -8.64
CA PHE A 109 -0.97 8.87 -7.35
C PHE A 109 -1.55 9.84 -6.33
N SER A 110 -2.66 9.45 -5.70
CA SER A 110 -3.25 10.17 -4.56
C SER A 110 -3.02 9.36 -3.29
N VAL A 111 -2.54 10.02 -2.24
CA VAL A 111 -2.16 9.40 -0.97
C VAL A 111 -3.12 9.87 0.11
N PHE A 112 -3.90 8.95 0.67
CA PHE A 112 -4.96 9.29 1.61
C PHE A 112 -4.60 8.82 3.02
N PRO A 113 -4.65 9.71 4.04
CA PRO A 113 -4.35 9.33 5.41
C PRO A 113 -5.37 8.34 5.95
N TRP A 114 -4.96 7.52 6.92
CA TRP A 114 -5.91 6.93 7.84
C TRP A 114 -6.69 8.03 8.58
N TRP A 115 -8.02 7.92 8.65
CA TRP A 115 -8.86 8.86 9.40
C TRP A 115 -9.42 8.21 10.67
N ASP A 116 -9.29 8.92 11.80
CA ASP A 116 -9.91 8.57 13.07
C ASP A 116 -11.31 9.20 13.21
N GLY A 117 -11.59 10.28 12.48
CA GLY A 117 -12.80 11.08 12.64
C GLY A 117 -13.22 11.87 11.40
N PRO A 118 -14.31 12.66 11.52
CA PRO A 118 -14.97 13.31 10.40
C PRO A 118 -14.15 14.42 9.73
N LEU A 119 -13.25 15.14 10.41
CA LEU A 119 -12.53 16.26 9.78
C LEU A 119 -11.40 15.76 8.88
N VAL A 120 -10.66 14.71 9.29
CA VAL A 120 -9.67 14.07 8.40
C VAL A 120 -10.38 13.46 7.19
N LYS A 121 -11.51 12.77 7.40
CA LYS A 121 -12.34 12.23 6.31
C LYS A 121 -12.82 13.33 5.36
N GLU A 122 -13.26 14.47 5.87
CA GLU A 122 -13.70 15.60 5.04
C GLU A 122 -12.54 16.19 4.21
N ARG A 123 -11.32 16.27 4.76
CA ARG A 123 -10.13 16.70 4.01
C ARG A 123 -9.80 15.69 2.89
N LEU A 124 -9.87 14.40 3.19
CA LEU A 124 -9.69 13.32 2.21
C LEU A 124 -10.71 13.45 1.06
N LEU A 125 -11.99 13.64 1.38
CA LEU A 125 -13.05 13.86 0.38
C LEU A 125 -12.81 15.08 -0.51
N ARG A 126 -12.31 16.18 0.06
CA ARG A 126 -11.90 17.37 -0.72
C ARG A 126 -10.76 17.04 -1.67
N GLN A 127 -9.74 16.33 -1.20
CA GLN A 127 -8.61 15.89 -2.03
C GLN A 127 -9.09 14.98 -3.17
N LEU A 128 -9.93 13.99 -2.89
CA LEU A 128 -10.53 13.12 -3.90
C LEU A 128 -11.21 13.90 -5.03
N ALA A 129 -12.04 14.88 -4.67
CA ALA A 129 -12.74 15.71 -5.66
C ALA A 129 -11.80 16.55 -6.52
N LEU A 130 -10.74 17.11 -5.91
CA LEU A 130 -9.72 17.90 -6.62
C LEU A 130 -8.87 17.02 -7.55
N ASP A 131 -8.43 15.87 -7.06
CA ASP A 131 -7.58 14.95 -7.81
C ASP A 131 -8.33 14.30 -8.98
N ALA A 132 -9.63 14.05 -8.83
CA ALA A 132 -10.49 13.59 -9.92
C ALA A 132 -10.49 14.58 -11.10
N GLN A 133 -10.49 15.89 -10.81
CA GLN A 133 -10.40 16.93 -11.84
C GLN A 133 -8.99 17.00 -12.45
N ARG A 134 -7.96 16.80 -11.62
CA ARG A 134 -6.54 16.82 -12.02
C ARG A 134 -6.10 15.59 -12.82
N ARG A 135 -6.86 14.49 -12.77
CA ARG A 135 -6.54 13.22 -13.47
C ARG A 135 -6.23 13.46 -14.95
N GLU A 136 -6.97 14.34 -15.64
CA GLU A 136 -6.75 14.69 -17.06
C GLU A 136 -6.52 13.46 -17.97
N GLY A 137 -7.24 12.36 -17.73
CA GLY A 137 -7.10 11.11 -18.50
C GLY A 137 -5.91 10.22 -18.12
N ARG A 138 -5.08 10.61 -17.15
CA ARG A 138 -4.01 9.77 -16.58
C ARG A 138 -4.59 8.54 -15.90
N ARG A 139 -3.77 7.50 -15.79
CA ARG A 139 -4.04 6.41 -14.84
C ARG A 139 -4.07 6.99 -13.44
N TRP A 140 -5.05 6.63 -12.62
CA TRP A 140 -5.22 7.14 -11.27
C TRP A 140 -5.12 6.00 -10.25
N VAL A 141 -4.13 6.11 -9.38
CA VAL A 141 -3.82 5.13 -8.35
C VAL A 141 -4.01 5.76 -6.98
N TRP A 142 -4.72 5.07 -6.09
CA TRP A 142 -4.90 5.48 -4.70
C TRP A 142 -3.99 4.64 -3.80
N ALA A 143 -3.25 5.28 -2.91
CA ALA A 143 -2.69 4.65 -1.73
C ALA A 143 -3.62 4.95 -0.56
N HIS A 144 -4.24 3.90 -0.01
CA HIS A 144 -5.27 3.99 1.02
C HIS A 144 -5.25 2.73 1.88
N HIS A 145 -4.88 2.85 3.16
CA HIS A 145 -4.57 1.67 3.97
C HIS A 145 -5.76 0.71 4.18
N ALA A 146 -6.96 1.21 4.49
CA ALA A 146 -8.12 0.34 4.66
C ALA A 146 -8.60 -0.24 3.30
N PRO A 147 -8.79 -1.56 3.15
CA PRO A 147 -9.35 -2.16 1.94
C PRO A 147 -10.87 -1.95 1.88
N PRO A 148 -11.51 -2.07 0.69
CA PRO A 148 -12.95 -1.93 0.54
C PRO A 148 -13.71 -3.08 1.19
N ARG A 149 -14.86 -2.77 1.78
CA ARG A 149 -15.74 -3.76 2.42
C ARG A 149 -16.29 -4.76 1.39
N GLN A 150 -16.54 -5.98 1.87
CA GLN A 150 -17.10 -7.09 1.10
C GLN A 150 -16.25 -7.51 -0.12
N SER A 151 -14.97 -7.15 -0.11
CA SER A 151 -13.98 -7.66 -1.06
C SER A 151 -13.15 -8.80 -0.45
N PRO A 152 -12.74 -9.81 -1.23
CA PRO A 152 -11.70 -10.77 -0.85
C PRO A 152 -10.42 -10.14 -0.27
N THR A 153 -10.08 -8.90 -0.63
CA THR A 153 -8.92 -8.17 -0.07
C THR A 153 -9.13 -7.66 1.35
N SER A 154 -10.35 -7.80 1.88
CA SER A 154 -10.73 -7.41 3.25
C SER A 154 -11.29 -8.58 4.06
N TRP A 155 -11.23 -9.79 3.51
CA TRP A 155 -11.78 -10.99 4.11
C TRP A 155 -10.84 -11.58 5.16
N SER A 156 -11.37 -11.87 6.35
CA SER A 156 -10.61 -12.45 7.45
C SER A 156 -10.62 -13.98 7.51
N GLY A 157 -11.34 -14.63 6.59
CA GLY A 157 -11.69 -16.06 6.70
C GLY A 157 -13.04 -16.31 7.40
N LYS A 158 -13.67 -15.26 7.96
CA LYS A 158 -14.96 -15.34 8.66
C LYS A 158 -15.91 -14.20 8.34
N GLN A 159 -15.38 -12.98 8.27
CA GLN A 159 -16.12 -11.78 7.93
C GLN A 159 -15.24 -10.76 7.22
N SER A 160 -15.88 -9.80 6.56
CA SER A 160 -15.21 -8.66 5.93
C SER A 160 -14.98 -7.55 6.97
N PHE A 161 -13.77 -7.01 7.02
CA PHE A 161 -13.40 -5.85 7.84
C PHE A 161 -13.00 -4.62 7.03
N GLY A 162 -13.33 -4.58 5.74
CA GLY A 162 -13.07 -3.42 4.89
C GLY A 162 -14.01 -2.24 5.17
N ASP A 163 -13.64 -1.10 4.59
CA ASP A 163 -14.35 0.17 4.69
C ASP A 163 -15.47 0.29 3.64
N ALA A 164 -16.66 0.68 4.09
CA ALA A 164 -17.82 0.88 3.23
C ALA A 164 -17.76 2.21 2.48
N ASP A 165 -17.17 3.26 3.08
CA ASP A 165 -17.03 4.56 2.43
C ASP A 165 -16.14 4.44 1.18
N LEU A 166 -15.04 3.68 1.27
CA LEU A 166 -14.18 3.40 0.13
C LEU A 166 -14.92 2.70 -1.02
N VAL A 167 -15.90 1.82 -0.75
CA VAL A 167 -16.71 1.18 -1.82
C VAL A 167 -17.50 2.24 -2.59
N GLU A 168 -18.12 3.18 -1.87
CA GLU A 168 -18.87 4.29 -2.46
C GLU A 168 -17.95 5.20 -3.28
N TRP A 169 -16.77 5.54 -2.75
CA TRP A 169 -15.80 6.38 -3.44
C TRP A 169 -15.24 5.74 -4.69
N ILE A 170 -14.93 4.43 -4.65
CA ILE A 170 -14.52 3.68 -5.84
C ILE A 170 -15.63 3.73 -6.90
N GLY A 171 -16.89 3.48 -6.49
CA GLY A 171 -18.03 3.54 -7.40
C GLY A 171 -18.22 4.92 -8.06
N GLN A 172 -17.99 6.00 -7.29
CA GLN A 172 -18.14 7.37 -7.76
C GLN A 172 -16.97 7.84 -8.65
N TYR A 173 -15.73 7.63 -8.19
CA TYR A 173 -14.53 8.25 -8.76
C TYR A 173 -13.74 7.33 -9.70
N ARG A 174 -13.97 6.01 -9.62
CA ARG A 174 -13.42 4.99 -10.52
C ARG A 174 -11.91 5.16 -10.76
N PRO A 175 -11.08 5.11 -9.70
CA PRO A 175 -9.63 5.02 -9.89
C PRO A 175 -9.29 3.72 -10.62
N ASP A 176 -8.14 3.65 -11.28
CA ASP A 176 -7.72 2.43 -11.96
C ASP A 176 -7.20 1.39 -10.98
N VAL A 177 -6.54 1.84 -9.89
CA VAL A 177 -5.98 0.96 -8.86
C VAL A 177 -6.15 1.58 -7.47
N VAL A 178 -6.51 0.77 -6.48
CA VAL A 178 -6.44 1.08 -5.05
C VAL A 178 -5.46 0.11 -4.40
N ILE A 179 -4.47 0.66 -3.70
CA ILE A 179 -3.44 -0.08 -2.97
C ILE A 179 -3.72 0.09 -1.48
N CYS A 180 -3.83 -1.04 -0.78
CA CYS A 180 -4.26 -1.12 0.61
C CYS A 180 -3.49 -2.21 1.39
N GLY A 181 -3.78 -2.31 2.69
CA GLY A 181 -3.21 -3.25 3.65
C GLY A 181 -4.27 -3.66 4.68
N HIS A 182 -3.95 -3.49 5.98
CA HIS A 182 -4.85 -3.58 7.15
C HIS A 182 -5.36 -4.99 7.47
N ILE A 183 -5.95 -5.70 6.50
CA ILE A 183 -6.47 -7.06 6.69
C ILE A 183 -5.40 -8.07 6.29
N HIS A 184 -4.47 -8.27 7.22
CA HIS A 184 -3.25 -9.08 7.10
C HIS A 184 -3.44 -10.42 6.39
N GLN A 185 -4.47 -11.16 6.77
CA GLN A 185 -4.67 -12.55 6.40
C GLN A 185 -5.40 -12.74 5.07
N SER A 186 -5.93 -11.68 4.47
CA SER A 186 -6.78 -11.79 3.27
C SER A 186 -6.15 -12.62 2.15
N PRO A 187 -4.87 -12.47 1.79
CA PRO A 187 -4.27 -13.34 0.77
C PRO A 187 -4.08 -14.81 1.16
N PHE A 188 -4.16 -15.13 2.45
CA PHE A 188 -3.71 -16.40 3.03
C PHE A 188 -4.85 -17.28 3.55
N VAL A 189 -6.10 -16.85 3.38
CA VAL A 189 -7.30 -17.57 3.85
C VAL A 189 -8.20 -17.93 2.69
N ALA A 190 -8.98 -19.00 2.85
CA ALA A 190 -10.00 -19.37 1.87
C ALA A 190 -10.97 -18.20 1.61
N GLU A 191 -11.34 -18.01 0.35
CA GLU A 191 -12.20 -16.92 -0.15
C GLU A 191 -11.61 -15.49 0.00
N GLY A 192 -10.44 -15.37 0.61
CA GLY A 192 -9.64 -14.16 0.58
C GLY A 192 -8.73 -14.11 -0.66
N SER A 193 -8.14 -12.94 -0.91
CA SER A 193 -7.25 -12.72 -2.04
C SER A 193 -6.36 -11.49 -1.80
N TRP A 194 -5.19 -11.46 -2.43
CA TRP A 194 -4.35 -10.25 -2.50
C TRP A 194 -4.84 -9.23 -3.52
N ILE A 195 -5.70 -9.67 -4.43
CA ILE A 195 -6.26 -8.83 -5.50
C ILE A 195 -7.76 -9.03 -5.63
N ASP A 196 -8.46 -7.97 -5.96
CA ASP A 196 -9.86 -8.01 -6.38
C ASP A 196 -10.16 -6.93 -7.43
N ARG A 197 -11.36 -6.97 -8.01
CA ARG A 197 -11.81 -6.00 -8.99
C ARG A 197 -13.22 -5.51 -8.69
N LEU A 198 -13.35 -4.23 -8.37
CA LEU A 198 -14.63 -3.55 -8.09
C LEU A 198 -15.00 -2.68 -9.30
N GLY A 199 -15.89 -3.19 -10.15
CA GLY A 199 -16.14 -2.58 -11.46
C GLY A 199 -14.88 -2.60 -12.32
N ASP A 200 -14.36 -1.42 -12.65
CA ASP A 200 -13.10 -1.28 -13.41
C ASP A 200 -11.87 -1.07 -12.52
N THR A 201 -12.07 -0.89 -11.22
CA THR A 201 -11.00 -0.59 -10.27
C THR A 201 -10.36 -1.87 -9.76
N TRP A 202 -9.04 -1.98 -9.90
CA TRP A 202 -8.26 -3.02 -9.24
C TRP A 202 -7.99 -2.67 -7.78
N VAL A 203 -8.09 -3.64 -6.90
CA VAL A 203 -7.81 -3.47 -5.46
C VAL A 203 -6.72 -4.45 -5.06
N LEU A 204 -5.66 -3.95 -4.43
CA LEU A 204 -4.45 -4.70 -4.13
C LEU A 204 -4.13 -4.63 -2.63
N ASN A 205 -4.03 -5.79 -1.98
CA ASN A 205 -3.61 -5.96 -0.59
C ASN A 205 -2.50 -7.02 -0.53
N ALA A 206 -1.27 -6.61 -0.20
CA ALA A 206 -0.14 -7.55 -0.14
C ALA A 206 -0.28 -8.59 0.99
N GLY A 207 -1.06 -8.29 2.01
CA GLY A 207 -1.16 -9.05 3.25
C GLY A 207 0.10 -8.94 4.12
N ARG A 208 0.06 -9.61 5.26
CA ARG A 208 1.17 -9.64 6.22
C ARG A 208 1.61 -11.06 6.49
N GLN A 209 2.93 -11.28 6.46
CA GLN A 209 3.57 -12.52 6.85
C GLN A 209 4.74 -12.26 7.80
N TYR A 210 5.19 -13.30 8.48
CA TYR A 210 6.40 -13.27 9.28
C TYR A 210 7.64 -13.53 8.45
N GLY A 211 8.80 -13.06 8.95
CA GLY A 211 10.09 -13.24 8.31
C GLY A 211 10.37 -12.24 7.19
N ALA A 212 11.60 -12.23 6.70
CA ALA A 212 12.01 -11.43 5.54
C ALA A 212 12.25 -12.38 4.35
N PRO A 213 11.77 -12.07 3.12
CA PRO A 213 11.02 -10.86 2.76
C PRO A 213 9.59 -10.80 3.35
N PRO A 214 8.96 -9.61 3.44
CA PRO A 214 7.52 -9.50 3.64
C PRO A 214 6.76 -10.11 2.45
N ALA A 215 5.43 -10.18 2.56
CA ALA A 215 4.61 -10.33 1.37
C ALA A 215 4.61 -8.98 0.63
N TYR A 216 4.69 -9.00 -0.69
CA TYR A 216 4.78 -7.78 -1.48
C TYR A 216 4.16 -7.97 -2.86
N ILE A 217 3.83 -6.84 -3.51
CA ILE A 217 3.36 -6.83 -4.89
C ILE A 217 4.38 -6.04 -5.73
N ALA A 218 4.80 -6.60 -6.85
CA ALA A 218 5.55 -5.91 -7.88
C ALA A 218 4.65 -5.64 -9.07
N ILE A 219 4.71 -4.45 -9.65
CA ILE A 219 3.93 -4.11 -10.86
C ILE A 219 4.87 -3.62 -11.94
N ASP A 220 4.74 -4.15 -13.16
CA ASP A 220 5.25 -3.51 -14.37
C ASP A 220 4.11 -2.75 -15.04
N ALA A 221 4.10 -1.43 -14.87
CA ALA A 221 3.02 -0.56 -15.36
C ALA A 221 2.96 -0.45 -16.88
N ILE A 222 4.01 -0.86 -17.62
CA ILE A 222 4.01 -0.88 -19.08
C ILE A 222 3.38 -2.18 -19.59
N ARG A 223 3.65 -3.29 -18.90
CA ARG A 223 3.08 -4.61 -19.24
C ARG A 223 1.68 -4.82 -18.67
N ASP A 224 1.22 -3.93 -17.80
CA ASP A 224 0.01 -4.07 -17.00
C ASP A 224 -0.04 -5.44 -16.31
N GLU A 225 1.05 -5.82 -15.64
CA GLU A 225 1.12 -7.06 -14.89
C GLU A 225 1.47 -6.79 -13.42
N ALA A 226 0.65 -7.33 -12.52
CA ALA A 226 0.90 -7.36 -11.09
C ALA A 226 1.34 -8.76 -10.67
N LEU A 227 2.44 -8.86 -9.94
CA LEU A 227 3.01 -10.07 -9.36
C LEU A 227 2.95 -9.96 -7.84
N TRP A 228 2.24 -10.88 -7.20
CA TRP A 228 2.26 -11.02 -5.74
C TRP A 228 3.24 -12.12 -5.34
N MET A 229 4.06 -11.83 -4.33
CA MET A 229 5.10 -12.70 -3.79
C MET A 229 4.88 -12.88 -2.29
N SER A 230 4.86 -14.13 -1.83
CA SER A 230 4.73 -14.46 -0.41
C SER A 230 5.39 -15.80 -0.06
N ALA A 231 5.34 -16.16 1.22
CA ALA A 231 5.74 -17.48 1.69
C ALA A 231 4.89 -18.63 1.11
N MET A 232 3.70 -18.34 0.55
CA MET A 232 2.84 -19.33 -0.12
C MET A 232 3.18 -19.51 -1.61
N GLY A 233 4.15 -18.76 -2.13
CA GLY A 233 4.57 -18.79 -3.54
C GLY A 233 4.27 -17.47 -4.25
N ALA A 234 4.10 -17.56 -5.57
CA ALA A 234 3.90 -16.41 -6.43
C ALA A 234 2.66 -16.56 -7.28
N GLN A 235 1.96 -15.45 -7.54
CA GLN A 235 0.81 -15.35 -8.44
C GLN A 235 0.94 -14.07 -9.26
N SER A 236 0.51 -14.08 -10.53
CA SER A 236 0.41 -12.84 -11.32
C SER A 236 -0.95 -12.68 -11.99
N VAL A 237 -1.30 -11.43 -12.25
CA VAL A 237 -2.53 -11.01 -12.93
C VAL A 237 -2.22 -9.91 -13.92
N ARG A 238 -2.79 -10.03 -15.12
CA ARG A 238 -2.81 -8.99 -16.15
C ARG A 238 -3.92 -8.00 -15.86
N LEU A 239 -3.54 -6.77 -15.53
CA LEU A 239 -4.44 -5.68 -15.15
C LEU A 239 -5.24 -5.13 -16.34
N ASP A 240 -4.79 -5.40 -17.56
CA ASP A 240 -5.49 -5.11 -18.81
C ASP A 240 -6.47 -6.23 -19.24
N GLN A 241 -6.58 -7.31 -18.46
CA GLN A 241 -7.47 -8.44 -18.71
C GLN A 241 -8.53 -8.60 -17.62
N PRO A 242 -9.62 -9.35 -17.86
CA PRO A 242 -10.56 -9.72 -16.81
C PRO A 242 -9.87 -10.50 -15.68
N LEU A 243 -10.36 -10.33 -14.44
CA LEU A 243 -9.88 -11.12 -13.30
C LEU A 243 -10.53 -12.52 -13.33
N GLU A 244 -9.72 -13.56 -13.55
CA GLU A 244 -10.16 -14.95 -13.47
C GLU A 244 -9.75 -15.59 -12.13
N ARG A 245 -10.66 -16.38 -11.55
CA ARG A 245 -10.44 -17.11 -10.29
C ARG A 245 -10.67 -18.62 -10.49
N PRO A 246 -9.89 -19.50 -9.82
CA PRO A 246 -8.78 -19.17 -8.91
C PRO A 246 -7.54 -18.67 -9.66
N ILE A 247 -6.77 -17.79 -9.02
CA ILE A 247 -5.50 -17.30 -9.58
C ILE A 247 -4.47 -18.43 -9.42
N PRO A 248 -3.90 -18.98 -10.51
CA PRO A 248 -2.98 -20.09 -10.42
C PRO A 248 -1.65 -19.65 -9.80
N ALA A 249 -1.02 -20.55 -9.02
CA ALA A 249 0.36 -20.36 -8.61
C ALA A 249 1.30 -20.41 -9.82
N LEU A 250 2.27 -19.52 -9.86
CA LEU A 250 3.27 -19.47 -10.91
C LEU A 250 4.27 -20.62 -10.80
N ARG A 251 4.62 -21.20 -11.94
CA ARG A 251 5.71 -22.19 -12.06
C ARG A 251 7.07 -21.55 -12.31
N ALA A 252 7.08 -20.35 -12.86
CA ALA A 252 8.25 -19.53 -13.11
C ALA A 252 7.86 -18.06 -12.93
N LEU A 253 8.81 -17.23 -12.48
CA LEU A 253 8.60 -15.79 -12.37
C LEU A 253 8.55 -15.16 -13.77
N PRO A 254 7.80 -14.06 -13.94
CA PRO A 254 7.81 -13.30 -15.19
C PRO A 254 9.23 -12.85 -15.57
N ASP A 255 9.52 -12.82 -16.86
CA ASP A 255 10.84 -12.47 -17.41
C ASP A 255 11.32 -11.06 -17.05
N TRP A 256 10.37 -10.15 -16.79
CA TRP A 256 10.65 -8.79 -16.37
C TRP A 256 11.02 -8.69 -14.89
N PHE A 257 10.73 -9.71 -14.08
CA PHE A 257 10.93 -9.65 -12.64
C PHE A 257 12.15 -10.47 -12.21
N ALA A 258 13.08 -9.80 -11.54
CA ALA A 258 14.17 -10.45 -10.81
C ALA A 258 13.91 -10.30 -9.32
N PRO A 259 13.85 -11.39 -8.53
CA PRO A 259 13.63 -11.28 -7.10
C PRO A 259 14.81 -10.55 -6.43
N PRO A 260 14.55 -9.67 -5.44
CA PRO A 260 15.60 -9.00 -4.69
C PRO A 260 16.52 -10.00 -3.99
N PRO A 261 17.83 -9.72 -3.89
CA PRO A 261 18.78 -10.61 -3.24
C PRO A 261 18.38 -10.87 -1.78
N LEU A 262 18.39 -12.13 -1.38
CA LEU A 262 18.28 -12.51 0.02
C LEU A 262 19.56 -12.05 0.77
N PRO A 263 19.46 -11.69 2.06
CA PRO A 263 20.65 -11.36 2.83
C PRO A 263 21.64 -12.53 2.81
N ALA A 264 22.93 -12.22 2.67
CA ALA A 264 23.98 -13.20 2.95
C ALA A 264 23.92 -13.51 4.45
N PHE A 265 23.78 -14.79 4.78
CA PHE A 265 23.85 -15.30 6.16
C PHE A 265 25.29 -15.38 6.64
#